data_AF-A0A397SD75-F1
#
_entry.id   AF-A0A397SD75-F1
#
_cell.length_a   1.000
_cell.length_b   1.000
_cell.length_c   1.000
_cell.angle_alpha   90.00
_cell.angle_beta   90.00
_cell.angle_gamma   90.00
#
_symmetry.space_group_name_H-M   'P 1'
#
loop_
_entity.id
_entity.type
_entity.pdbx_description
1 polymer ?
#
loop_
_entity_poly.entity_id
_entity_poly.type
_entity_poly.pdbx_seq_one_letter_code
_entity_poly.pdbx_strand_id
1 'polypeptide(L)' 'MEGDNNTENTPQILSWGSLPEVLKSVLSQNYSYIIQNFINLPSYQTQEDFEIINFELDMFVNINDKEAASE' A
#
# COMPACT_ATOMS: atom_id res chain seq x y z
N MET A 1 22.39 4.50 30.46
CA MET A 1 21.88 5.43 29.44
C MET A 1 21.22 4.58 28.39
N GLU A 2 19.91 4.42 28.52
CA GLU A 2 19.07 3.75 27.53
C GLU A 2 19.06 4.63 26.29
N GLY A 3 19.54 4.09 25.17
CA GLY A 3 19.44 4.74 23.88
C GLY A 3 18.09 4.41 23.29
N ASP A 4 17.16 5.34 23.39
CA ASP A 4 15.88 5.30 22.68
C ASP A 4 16.15 5.32 21.17
N ASN A 5 16.27 4.14 20.56
CA ASN A 5 16.21 4.00 19.10
C ASN A 5 14.75 4.13 18.67
N ASN A 6 14.18 5.32 18.84
CA ASN A 6 12.87 5.64 18.29
C ASN A 6 13.08 5.96 16.80
N THR A 7 13.18 4.92 15.98
CA THR A 7 13.10 5.07 14.53
C THR A 7 11.69 5.56 14.25
N GLU A 8 11.49 6.87 14.13
CA GLU A 8 10.29 7.43 13.55
C GLU A 8 10.14 6.81 12.15
N ASN A 9 9.28 5.80 12.04
CA ASN A 9 8.89 5.23 10.76
C ASN A 9 8.00 6.27 10.07
N THR A 10 8.60 7.31 9.53
CA THR A 10 7.87 8.28 8.69
C THR A 10 7.22 7.52 7.54
N PRO A 11 5.88 7.60 7.37
CA PRO A 11 5.18 6.92 6.30
C PRO A 11 5.74 7.35 4.94
N GLN A 12 6.22 6.38 4.16
CA GLN A 12 6.80 6.67 2.85
C GLN A 12 5.71 6.75 1.78
N ILE A 13 5.79 7.77 0.92
CA ILE A 13 4.94 7.89 -0.26
C ILE A 13 5.52 7.00 -1.36
N LEU A 14 4.71 6.07 -1.85
CA LEU A 14 5.05 5.12 -2.90
C LEU A 14 4.30 5.45 -4.19
N SER A 15 5.02 5.48 -5.31
CA SER A 15 4.38 5.50 -6.63
C SER A 15 3.78 4.13 -6.94
N TRP A 16 2.75 4.06 -7.80
CA TRP A 16 2.14 2.78 -8.18
C TRP A 16 3.16 1.76 -8.74
N GLY A 17 4.15 2.23 -9.51
CA GLY A 17 5.18 1.36 -10.08
C GLY A 17 6.08 0.68 -9.02
N SER A 18 6.18 1.28 -7.84
CA SER A 18 6.96 0.79 -6.71
C SER A 18 6.17 -0.11 -5.75
N LEU A 19 4.87 -0.31 -6.00
CA LEU A 19 4.03 -1.17 -5.16
C LEU A 19 4.40 -2.67 -5.35
N PRO A 20 4.17 -3.51 -4.33
CA PRO A 20 4.09 -4.95 -4.49
C PRO A 20 3.09 -5.35 -5.59
N GLU A 21 3.38 -6.40 -6.35
CA GLU A 21 2.52 -6.85 -7.47
C GLU A 21 1.08 -7.12 -7.06
N VAL A 22 0.87 -7.75 -5.90
CA VAL A 22 -0.48 -7.98 -5.35
C VAL A 22 -1.27 -6.68 -5.18
N LEU A 23 -0.60 -5.59 -4.77
CA LEU A 23 -1.25 -4.29 -4.61
C LEU A 23 -1.50 -3.61 -5.96
N LYS A 24 -0.63 -3.81 -6.95
CA LYS A 24 -0.85 -3.30 -8.32
C LYS A 24 -2.11 -3.87 -8.96
N SER A 25 -2.51 -5.09 -8.61
CA SER A 25 -3.74 -5.72 -9.12
C SER A 25 -5.03 -5.12 -8.55
N VAL A 26 -4.97 -4.45 -7.39
CA VAL A 26 -6.17 -3.90 -6.71
C VAL A 26 -6.17 -2.37 -6.62
N LEU A 27 -5.00 -1.72 -6.72
CA LEU A 27 -4.83 -0.28 -6.64
C LEU A 27 -4.67 0.35 -8.02
N SER A 28 -5.21 1.56 -8.19
CA SER A 28 -5.19 2.30 -9.45
C SER A 28 -3.80 2.86 -9.81
N GLN A 29 -3.44 2.85 -11.09
CA GLN A 29 -2.11 3.28 -11.53
C GLN A 29 -1.85 4.80 -11.39
N ASN A 30 -2.91 5.61 -11.32
CA ASN A 30 -2.82 7.07 -11.46
C ASN A 30 -2.51 7.81 -10.15
N TYR A 31 -2.31 7.10 -9.04
CA TYR A 31 -2.09 7.70 -7.74
C TYR A 31 -0.75 7.30 -7.14
N SER A 32 -0.33 8.09 -6.16
CA SER A 32 0.68 7.69 -5.19
C SER A 32 -0.02 7.30 -3.89
N TYR A 33 0.65 6.49 -3.08
CA TYR A 33 0.05 5.82 -1.94
C TYR A 33 0.93 5.94 -0.71
N ILE A 34 0.30 6.03 0.46
CA ILE A 34 0.98 5.95 1.75
C ILE A 34 0.47 4.68 2.41
N ILE A 35 1.34 3.68 2.54
CA ILE A 35 0.99 2.41 3.18
C ILE A 35 1.35 2.53 4.66
N GLN A 36 0.34 2.44 5.53
CA GLN A 36 0.53 2.43 6.98
C GLN A 36 0.80 1.02 7.49
N ASN A 37 0.05 0.05 6.96
CA ASN A 37 0.19 -1.35 7.31
C ASN A 37 -0.12 -2.23 6.10
N PHE A 38 0.67 -3.28 5.91
CA PHE A 38 0.43 -4.29 4.89
C PHE A 38 0.82 -5.66 5.44
N ILE A 39 -0.18 -6.49 5.72
CA ILE A 39 0.00 -7.82 6.28
C ILE A 39 -0.43 -8.84 5.23
N ASN A 40 0.53 -9.64 4.76
CA ASN A 40 0.21 -10.80 3.95
C ASN A 40 -0.39 -11.89 4.84
N LEU A 41 -1.62 -12.30 4.52
CA LEU A 41 -2.28 -13.43 5.17
C LEU A 41 -2.07 -14.69 4.33
N PRO A 42 -2.24 -15.89 4.91
CA PRO A 42 -2.22 -17.12 4.14
C PRO A 42 -3.20 -17.08 2.97
N SER A 43 -2.76 -17.53 1.79
CA SER A 43 -3.66 -17.74 0.66
C SER A 43 -4.58 -18.92 0.91
N TYR A 44 -5.75 -18.90 0.28
CA TYR A 44 -6.68 -20.03 0.26
C TYR A 44 -6.73 -20.61 -1.15
N GLN A 45 -6.94 -21.91 -1.23
CA GLN A 45 -7.15 -22.60 -2.48
C GLN A 45 -8.63 -22.94 -2.61
N THR A 46 -9.25 -22.59 -3.74
CA THR A 46 -10.63 -22.96 -4.00
C THR A 46 -10.72 -24.45 -4.36
N GLN A 47 -11.94 -24.98 -4.33
CA GLN A 47 -12.22 -26.35 -4.80
C GLN A 47 -11.85 -26.56 -6.29
N GLU A 48 -11.82 -25.48 -7.06
CA GLU A 48 -11.48 -25.46 -8.49
C GLU A 48 -9.99 -25.21 -8.75
N ASP A 49 -9.14 -25.31 -7.71
CA ASP A 49 -7.68 -25.16 -7.80
C ASP A 49 -7.20 -23.71 -8.06
N PHE A 50 -8.05 -22.71 -7.80
CA PHE A 50 -7.64 -21.30 -7.86
C PHE A 50 -7.02 -20.85 -6.54
N GLU A 51 -5.89 -20.14 -6.61
CA GLU A 51 -5.30 -19.47 -5.46
C GLU A 51 -5.97 -18.10 -5.24
N ILE A 52 -6.47 -17.87 -4.03
CA ILE A 52 -6.99 -16.59 -3.56
C ILE A 52 -5.99 -16.00 -2.57
N ILE A 53 -5.36 -14.89 -2.97
CA ILE A 53 -4.44 -14.13 -2.15
C ILE A 53 -5.23 -13.32 -1.12
N ASN A 54 -4.83 -13.37 0.15
CA ASN A 54 -5.44 -12.59 1.23
C ASN A 54 -4.41 -11.68 1.88
N PHE A 55 -4.83 -10.48 2.25
CA PHE A 55 -4.00 -9.53 2.96
C PHE A 55 -4.88 -8.51 3.71
N GLU A 56 -4.30 -7.88 4.72
CA GLU A 56 -4.83 -6.67 5.33
C GLU A 56 -4.01 -5.47 4.87
N LEU A 57 -4.69 -4.40 4.50
CA LEU A 57 -4.06 -3.18 3.98
C LEU A 57 -4.69 -1.96 4.65
N ASP A 58 -3.86 -1.20 5.34
CA ASP A 58 -4.19 0.15 5.82
C ASP A 58 -3.35 1.16 5.04
N MET A 59 -4.04 2.06 4.35
CA MET A 59 -3.39 2.97 3.42
C MET A 59 -4.22 4.23 3.17
N PHE A 60 -3.51 5.26 2.71
CA PHE A 60 -4.09 6.47 2.16
C PHE A 60 -3.69 6.64 0.71
N VAL A 61 -4.61 7.19 -0.09
CA VAL A 61 -4.29 7.70 -1.41
C VAL A 61 -3.67 9.08 -1.21
N ASN A 62 -2.44 9.28 -1.68
CA ASN A 62 -1.86 10.60 -1.76
C ASN A 62 -2.41 11.30 -3.01
N ILE A 63 -3.58 11.90 -2.84
CA ILE A 63 -4.11 12.86 -3.79
C ILE A 63 -3.35 14.14 -3.47
N ASN A 64 -2.21 14.35 -4.13
CA ASN A 64 -1.68 15.69 -4.26
C ASN A 64 -2.77 16.45 -5.01
N ASP A 65 -3.57 17.21 -4.28
CA ASP A 65 -4.65 18.02 -4.81
C ASP A 65 -3.99 19.11 -5.68
N LYS A 66 -3.63 18.71 -6.91
CA LYS A 66 -3.94 19.55 -8.04
C LYS A 66 -5.48 19.48 -8.14
N GLU A 67 -6.20 20.22 -7.30
CA GLU A 67 -6.57 21.58 -7.73
C GLU A 67 -5.49 22.12 -8.68
N ALA A 68 -5.52 21.63 -9.93
CA ALA A 68 -5.26 22.53 -11.03
C ALA A 68 -6.36 23.58 -10.89
N ALA A 69 -6.12 24.56 -10.00
CA ALA A 69 -6.67 25.87 -10.11
C ALA A 69 -6.50 26.20 -11.58
N SER A 70 -7.60 26.05 -12.30
CA SER A 70 -7.71 26.51 -13.67
C SER A 70 -7.64 28.01 -13.51
N GLU A 71 -6.44 28.56 -13.68
CA GLU A 71 -6.22 29.98 -13.92
C GLU A 71 -6.29 30.23 -15.43
#